data_AF-A0A1B6E1J4-F1
#
_entry.id   AF-A0A1B6E1J4-F1
#
_cell.length_a   1.000
_cell.length_b   1.000
_cell.length_c   1.000
_cell.angle_alpha   90.00
_cell.angle_beta   90.00
_cell.angle_gamma   90.00
#
_symmetry.space_group_name_H-M   'P 1'
#
loop_
_entity.id
_entity.type
_entity.pdbx_description
1 polymer ?
#
loop_
_entity_poly.entity_id
_entity_poly.type
_entity_poly.pdbx_seq_one_letter_code
_entity_poly.pdbx_strand_id
1 'polypeptide(L)'
;MIHSNTIVVALLSIVVFTFSVRNGREIFELVGDYRKISEEALNLTGLLLFQYAINEYATSAHIREYRELTEKFIETKVKPLLRMLEANGVEKTDEHYVAIKEVMDSMEVLYHIKKYYYMKSLIRVHEARGKIRVMGECFERYEEPEKYPEDNETEVITPRTL
;
A
#
# COMPACT_ATOMS: atom_id res chain seq x y z
N MET A 1 -41.20 26.43 -36.18
CA MET A 1 -40.90 25.01 -36.49
C MET A 1 -39.39 24.77 -36.37
N ILE A 2 -38.83 24.93 -35.16
CA ILE A 2 -37.39 24.73 -34.85
C ILE A 2 -37.31 24.20 -33.41
N HIS A 3 -37.95 23.07 -33.09
CA HIS A 3 -38.07 22.61 -31.68
C HIS A 3 -37.95 21.08 -31.57
N SER A 4 -36.96 20.46 -32.23
CA SER A 4 -36.75 19.01 -32.05
C SER A 4 -35.28 18.57 -32.00
N ASN A 5 -34.35 19.27 -32.66
CA ASN A 5 -32.96 18.77 -32.74
C ASN A 5 -32.06 19.18 -31.57
N THR A 6 -32.36 20.26 -30.84
CA THR A 6 -31.51 20.74 -29.74
C THR A 6 -31.74 19.96 -28.44
N ILE A 7 -32.93 19.41 -28.25
CA ILE A 7 -33.30 18.64 -27.04
C ILE A 7 -32.66 17.25 -27.05
N VAL A 8 -32.47 16.66 -28.23
CA VAL A 8 -31.85 15.32 -28.38
C VAL A 8 -30.35 15.37 -28.04
N VAL A 9 -29.66 16.47 -28.33
CA VAL A 9 -28.23 16.62 -27.99
C VAL A 9 -28.03 16.81 -26.48
N ALA A 10 -28.93 17.53 -25.79
CA ALA A 10 -28.86 17.68 -24.33
C ALA A 10 -29.16 16.37 -23.57
N LEU A 11 -30.03 15.51 -24.12
CA LEU A 11 -30.35 14.19 -23.54
C LEU A 11 -29.26 13.14 -23.78
N LEU A 12 -28.46 13.27 -24.85
CA LEU A 12 -27.28 12.42 -25.11
C LEU A 12 -26.03 12.86 -24.31
N SER A 13 -25.96 14.09 -23.80
CA SER A 13 -24.93 14.52 -22.84
C SER A 13 -25.15 13.96 -21.43
N ILE A 14 -26.34 13.42 -21.18
CA ILE A 14 -26.67 12.60 -20.00
C ILE A 14 -26.56 11.11 -20.38
N VAL A 15 -25.73 10.78 -21.37
CA VAL A 15 -25.13 9.44 -21.43
C VAL A 15 -24.12 9.37 -20.29
N VAL A 16 -24.66 9.06 -19.10
CA VAL A 16 -24.10 8.01 -18.25
C VAL A 16 -22.59 8.18 -18.01
N PHE A 17 -22.19 9.33 -17.47
CA PHE A 17 -21.07 9.37 -16.51
C PHE A 17 -21.57 8.80 -15.18
N THR A 18 -22.10 7.57 -15.19
CA THR A 18 -22.06 6.74 -14.00
C THR A 18 -20.61 6.32 -13.87
N PHE A 19 -19.77 7.22 -13.36
CA PHE A 19 -18.62 6.75 -12.61
C PHE A 19 -19.19 5.86 -11.52
N SER A 20 -19.13 4.55 -11.75
CA SER A 20 -19.12 3.63 -10.63
C SER A 20 -17.85 3.97 -9.86
N VAL A 21 -17.97 4.92 -8.93
CA VAL A 21 -17.01 5.08 -7.85
C VAL A 21 -16.98 3.71 -7.20
N ARG A 22 -15.95 2.92 -7.50
CA ARG A 22 -15.79 1.61 -6.89
C ARG A 22 -15.78 1.85 -5.39
N ASN A 23 -16.58 1.09 -4.67
CA ASN A 23 -16.53 1.14 -3.22
C ASN A 23 -15.14 0.62 -2.79
N GLY A 24 -14.54 1.22 -1.77
CA GLY A 24 -13.18 0.84 -1.33
C GLY A 24 -13.02 -0.65 -0.98
N ARG A 25 -14.12 -1.35 -0.65
CA ARG A 25 -14.11 -2.81 -0.50
C ARG A 25 -13.78 -3.57 -1.79
N GLU A 26 -14.29 -3.12 -2.94
CA GLU A 26 -13.95 -3.73 -4.24
C GLU A 26 -12.47 -3.47 -4.60
N ILE A 27 -11.94 -2.31 -4.21
CA ILE A 27 -10.53 -1.96 -4.40
C ILE A 27 -9.66 -2.84 -3.49
N PHE A 28 -10.06 -3.05 -2.24
CA PHE A 28 -9.41 -3.97 -1.31
C PHE A 28 -9.36 -5.40 -1.88
N GLU A 29 -10.46 -5.91 -2.41
CA GLU A 29 -10.51 -7.24 -3.05
C GLU A 29 -9.57 -7.35 -4.26
N LEU A 30 -9.45 -6.28 -5.06
CA LEU A 30 -8.50 -6.22 -6.17
C LEU A 30 -7.04 -6.25 -5.68
N VAL A 31 -6.72 -5.46 -4.65
CA VAL A 31 -5.36 -5.36 -4.09
C VAL A 31 -4.94 -6.67 -3.44
N GLY A 32 -5.88 -7.35 -2.78
CA GLY A 32 -5.63 -8.60 -2.08
C GLY A 32 -4.74 -8.38 -0.86
N ASP A 33 -3.62 -9.11 -0.79
CA ASP A 33 -2.74 -9.15 0.38
C ASP A 33 -1.84 -7.90 0.49
N TYR A 34 -2.47 -6.77 0.84
CA TYR A 34 -1.78 -5.50 1.07
C TYR A 34 -0.79 -5.57 2.24
N ARG A 35 -1.03 -6.46 3.23
CA ARG A 35 -0.15 -6.67 4.38
C ARG A 35 1.23 -7.13 3.94
N LYS A 36 1.33 -8.09 3.01
CA LYS A 36 2.62 -8.50 2.43
C LYS A 36 3.37 -7.35 1.76
N ILE A 37 2.66 -6.45 1.09
CA ILE A 37 3.27 -5.27 0.45
C ILE A 37 3.84 -4.32 1.52
N SER A 38 3.05 -4.05 2.57
CA SER A 38 3.47 -3.24 3.71
C SER A 38 4.69 -3.84 4.41
N GLU A 39 4.66 -5.13 4.70
CA GLU A 39 5.74 -5.87 5.37
C GLU A 39 7.04 -5.83 4.57
N GLU A 40 6.96 -6.11 3.26
CA GLU A 40 8.14 -6.08 2.39
C GLU A 40 8.74 -4.66 2.32
N ALA A 41 7.91 -3.62 2.18
CA ALA A 41 8.37 -2.24 2.22
C ALA A 41 9.01 -1.88 3.58
N LEU A 42 8.40 -2.29 4.70
CA LEU A 42 8.94 -2.08 6.03
C LEU A 42 10.29 -2.79 6.22
N ASN A 43 10.43 -4.01 5.71
CA ASN A 43 11.70 -4.76 5.76
C ASN A 43 12.81 -4.04 4.99
N LEU A 44 12.51 -3.50 3.80
CA LEU A 44 13.47 -2.71 3.03
C LEU A 44 13.91 -1.45 3.79
N THR A 45 12.98 -0.73 4.42
CA THR A 45 13.35 0.42 5.27
C THR A 45 14.16 -0.01 6.50
N GLY A 46 13.88 -1.20 7.05
CA GLY A 46 14.59 -1.81 8.17
C GLY A 46 16.06 -2.07 7.85
N LEU A 47 16.38 -2.48 6.62
CA LEU A 47 17.77 -2.64 6.16
C LEU A 47 18.55 -1.32 6.29
N LEU A 48 17.98 -0.20 5.86
CA LEU A 48 18.64 1.11 6.01
C LEU A 48 18.77 1.52 7.47
N LEU A 49 17.72 1.34 8.29
CA LEU A 49 17.77 1.67 9.72
C LEU A 49 18.86 0.89 10.45
N PHE A 50 18.95 -0.41 10.21
CA PHE A 50 19.97 -1.26 10.82
C PHE A 50 21.38 -0.78 10.47
N GLN A 51 21.60 -0.44 9.20
CA GLN A 51 22.91 0.04 8.74
C GLN A 51 23.28 1.38 9.37
N TYR A 52 22.31 2.28 9.51
CA TYR A 52 22.51 3.56 10.18
C TYR A 52 22.72 3.40 11.69
N ALA A 53 22.04 2.47 12.35
CA ALA A 53 22.17 2.24 13.79
C ALA A 53 23.51 1.60 14.20
N ILE A 54 24.09 0.73 13.35
CA ILE A 54 25.33 0.01 13.68
C ILE A 54 26.59 0.80 13.28
N ASN A 55 26.58 1.39 12.10
CA ASN A 55 27.80 1.94 11.51
C ASN A 55 27.83 3.47 11.48
N GLU A 56 26.75 4.16 11.89
CA GLU A 56 26.52 5.61 11.69
C GLU A 56 26.57 6.05 10.20
N TYR A 57 26.85 5.14 9.26
CA TYR A 57 26.84 5.33 7.82
C TYR A 57 26.62 4.01 7.06
N ALA A 58 25.88 4.06 5.96
CA ALA A 58 25.73 2.91 5.05
C ALA A 58 26.96 2.78 4.13
N THR A 59 27.45 1.55 3.91
CA THR A 59 28.51 1.32 2.91
C THR A 59 27.96 1.40 1.49
N SER A 60 28.83 1.58 0.49
CA SER A 60 28.41 1.56 -0.93
C SER A 60 27.77 0.22 -1.33
N ALA A 61 28.21 -0.88 -0.72
CA ALA A 61 27.64 -2.20 -0.96
C ALA A 61 26.20 -2.28 -0.42
N HIS A 62 25.97 -1.81 0.82
CA HIS A 62 24.64 -1.78 1.43
C HIS A 62 23.67 -0.88 0.64
N ILE A 63 24.14 0.29 0.18
CA ILE A 63 23.31 1.17 -0.65
C ILE A 63 22.98 0.51 -1.99
N ARG A 64 23.90 -0.22 -2.61
CA ARG A 64 23.65 -0.95 -3.85
C ARG A 64 22.62 -2.07 -3.64
N GLU A 65 22.80 -2.90 -2.63
CA GLU A 65 21.86 -3.98 -2.28
C GLU A 65 20.46 -3.42 -2.01
N TYR A 66 20.37 -2.36 -1.20
CA TYR A 66 19.09 -1.68 -0.95
C TYR A 66 18.42 -1.21 -2.24
N ARG A 67 19.18 -0.62 -3.17
CA ARG A 67 18.66 -0.16 -4.46
C ARG A 67 18.13 -1.28 -5.32
N GLU A 68 18.90 -2.37 -5.45
CA GLU A 68 18.50 -3.55 -6.24
C GLU A 68 17.20 -4.17 -5.70
N LEU A 69 17.10 -4.32 -4.37
CA LEU A 69 15.90 -4.85 -3.73
C LEU A 69 14.70 -3.90 -3.87
N THR A 70 14.93 -2.59 -3.72
CA THR A 70 13.88 -1.57 -3.87
C THR A 70 13.35 -1.50 -5.29
N GLU A 71 14.24 -1.52 -6.29
CA GLU A 71 13.88 -1.54 -7.70
C GLU A 71 13.03 -2.78 -8.02
N LYS A 72 13.48 -3.96 -7.56
CA LYS A 72 12.71 -5.20 -7.72
C LYS A 72 11.33 -5.12 -7.08
N PHE A 73 11.22 -4.60 -5.85
CA PHE A 73 9.94 -4.41 -5.17
C PHE A 73 9.00 -3.49 -5.96
N ILE A 74 9.49 -2.33 -6.41
CA ILE A 74 8.69 -1.36 -7.18
C ILE A 74 8.21 -1.97 -8.50
N GLU A 75 9.11 -2.60 -9.26
CA GLU A 75 8.80 -3.13 -10.60
C GLU A 75 7.90 -4.37 -10.55
N THR A 76 8.05 -5.22 -9.55
CA THR A 76 7.35 -6.53 -9.51
C THR A 76 6.11 -6.54 -8.63
N LYS A 77 5.96 -5.59 -7.71
CA LYS A 77 4.82 -5.54 -6.78
C LYS A 77 3.99 -4.27 -6.99
N VAL A 78 4.62 -3.10 -6.82
CA VAL A 78 3.88 -1.84 -6.70
C VAL A 78 3.37 -1.32 -8.03
N LYS A 79 4.23 -1.23 -9.06
CA LYS A 79 3.83 -0.78 -10.41
C LYS A 79 2.75 -1.67 -11.04
N PRO A 80 2.85 -3.01 -10.99
CA PRO A 80 1.77 -3.88 -11.47
C PRO A 80 0.45 -3.62 -10.76
N LEU A 81 0.47 -3.42 -9.43
CA LEU A 81 -0.72 -3.13 -8.65
C LEU A 81 -1.37 -1.80 -9.06
N LEU A 82 -0.60 -0.73 -9.17
CA LEU A 82 -1.12 0.57 -9.64
C LEU A 82 -1.71 0.49 -11.05
N ARG A 83 -1.05 -0.21 -11.98
CA ARG A 83 -1.57 -0.43 -13.35
C ARG A 83 -2.87 -1.24 -13.34
N MET A 84 -2.98 -2.24 -12.46
CA MET A 84 -4.19 -3.02 -12.30
C MET A 84 -5.34 -2.16 -11.77
N LEU A 85 -5.08 -1.27 -10.81
CA LEU A 85 -6.08 -0.32 -10.30
C LEU A 85 -6.56 0.63 -11.42
N GLU A 86 -5.63 1.21 -12.18
CA GLU A 86 -5.96 2.06 -13.34
C GLU A 86 -6.81 1.30 -14.37
N ALA A 87 -6.42 0.07 -14.72
CA ALA A 87 -7.15 -0.76 -15.68
C ALA A 87 -8.55 -1.15 -15.19
N ASN A 88 -8.78 -1.09 -13.87
CA ASN A 88 -10.08 -1.36 -13.24
C ASN A 88 -10.89 -0.09 -12.94
N GLY A 89 -10.46 1.07 -13.45
CA GLY A 89 -11.19 2.34 -13.34
C GLY A 89 -11.01 3.07 -12.01
N VAL A 90 -10.01 2.70 -11.21
CA VAL A 90 -9.67 3.45 -9.99
C VAL A 90 -8.91 4.72 -10.37
N GLU A 91 -9.42 5.88 -9.93
CA GLU A 91 -8.82 7.17 -10.23
C GLU A 91 -7.50 7.39 -9.47
N LYS A 92 -6.60 8.20 -10.04
CA LYS A 92 -5.32 8.55 -9.40
C LYS A 92 -5.47 9.40 -8.13
N THR A 93 -6.65 9.99 -7.97
CA THR A 93 -7.08 10.79 -6.83
C THR A 93 -7.78 9.95 -5.75
N ASP A 94 -8.08 8.69 -6.03
CA ASP A 94 -8.66 7.78 -5.04
C ASP A 94 -7.68 7.53 -3.89
N GLU A 95 -8.17 7.55 -2.65
CA GLU A 95 -7.32 7.43 -1.46
C GLU A 95 -6.51 6.13 -1.41
N HIS A 96 -7.04 5.02 -1.92
CA HIS A 96 -6.36 3.73 -1.96
C HIS A 96 -5.23 3.73 -2.99
N TYR A 97 -5.49 4.31 -4.17
CA TYR A 97 -4.48 4.49 -5.20
C TYR A 97 -3.35 5.37 -4.68
N VAL A 98 -3.72 6.51 -4.07
CA VAL A 98 -2.77 7.46 -3.48
C VAL A 98 -1.93 6.78 -2.41
N ALA A 99 -2.54 5.99 -1.53
CA ALA A 99 -1.80 5.28 -0.47
C ALA A 99 -0.71 4.35 -1.02
N ILE A 100 -1.03 3.54 -2.05
CA ILE A 100 -0.04 2.67 -2.71
C ILE A 100 1.02 3.51 -3.46
N LYS A 101 0.59 4.59 -4.12
CA LYS A 101 1.50 5.47 -4.86
C LYS A 101 2.49 6.19 -3.94
N GLU A 102 2.06 6.63 -2.77
CA GLU A 102 2.93 7.27 -1.78
C GLU A 102 3.99 6.30 -1.23
N VAL A 103 3.68 5.00 -1.12
CA VAL A 103 4.69 3.98 -0.82
C VAL A 103 5.73 3.90 -1.94
N MET A 104 5.30 3.82 -3.20
CA MET A 104 6.22 3.82 -4.35
C MET A 104 7.13 5.05 -4.34
N ASP A 105 6.56 6.24 -4.19
CA ASP A 105 7.28 7.51 -4.22
C ASP A 105 8.26 7.63 -3.06
N SER A 106 7.86 7.18 -1.88
CA SER A 106 8.76 7.14 -0.72
C SER A 106 9.94 6.20 -0.96
N MET A 107 9.71 5.02 -1.55
CA MET A 107 10.77 4.07 -1.87
C MET A 107 11.71 4.62 -2.95
N GLU A 108 11.20 5.31 -3.97
CA GLU A 108 12.02 6.02 -4.97
C GLU A 108 12.85 7.16 -4.35
N VAL A 109 12.30 7.91 -3.40
CA VAL A 109 13.07 8.93 -2.66
C VAL A 109 14.23 8.30 -1.89
N LEU A 110 14.00 7.16 -1.26
CA LEU A 110 15.03 6.42 -0.53
C LEU A 110 16.08 5.81 -1.47
N TYR A 111 15.69 5.39 -2.68
CA TYR A 111 16.61 4.90 -3.72
C TYR A 111 17.76 5.90 -4.00
N HIS A 112 17.48 7.20 -3.91
CA HIS A 112 18.44 8.29 -4.13
C HIS A 112 19.20 8.75 -2.88
N ILE A 113 19.14 8.00 -1.77
CA ILE A 113 19.93 8.31 -0.58
C ILE A 113 21.44 8.28 -0.89
N LYS A 114 22.14 9.26 -0.32
CA LYS A 114 23.60 9.42 -0.41
C LYS A 114 24.24 8.98 0.91
N LYS A 115 25.38 8.29 0.80
CA LYS A 115 26.15 7.71 1.90
C LYS A 115 26.40 8.63 3.12
N TYR A 116 26.66 9.92 2.90
CA TYR A 116 27.18 10.83 3.94
C TYR A 116 26.12 11.72 4.60
N TYR A 117 24.82 11.44 4.42
CA TYR A 117 23.74 12.28 4.96
C TYR A 117 22.91 11.54 6.01
N TYR A 118 23.55 11.08 7.09
CA TYR A 118 22.93 10.27 8.15
C TYR A 118 21.57 10.80 8.63
N MET A 119 21.54 11.97 9.28
CA MET A 119 20.30 12.53 9.86
C MET A 119 19.20 12.75 8.81
N LYS A 120 19.58 13.29 7.65
CA LYS A 120 18.62 13.53 6.56
C LYS A 120 18.07 12.22 5.97
N SER A 121 18.88 11.16 5.97
CA SER A 121 18.47 9.85 5.49
C SER A 121 17.53 9.18 6.49
N LEU A 122 17.82 9.29 7.79
CA LEU A 122 16.91 8.81 8.84
C LEU A 122 15.54 9.49 8.79
N ILE A 123 15.49 10.81 8.61
CA ILE A 123 14.22 11.54 8.47
C ILE A 123 13.40 10.97 7.30
N ARG A 124 14.02 10.81 6.12
CA ARG A 124 13.36 10.22 4.95
C ARG A 124 12.88 8.79 5.19
N VAL A 125 13.67 7.98 5.91
CA VAL A 125 13.29 6.61 6.25
C VAL A 125 12.07 6.62 7.19
N HIS A 126 12.02 7.52 8.17
CA HIS A 126 10.86 7.67 9.04
C HIS A 126 9.62 8.15 8.28
N GLU A 127 9.77 9.13 7.38
CA GLU A 127 8.69 9.60 6.50
C GLU A 127 8.12 8.46 5.65
N ALA A 128 8.99 7.67 5.00
CA ALA A 128 8.60 6.52 4.19
C ALA A 128 7.83 5.47 5.01
N ARG A 129 8.31 5.15 6.22
CA ARG A 129 7.61 4.23 7.14
C ARG A 129 6.24 4.76 7.56
N GLY A 130 6.10 6.07 7.72
CA GLY A 130 4.81 6.72 7.95
C GLY A 130 3.84 6.46 6.80
N LYS A 131 4.30 6.63 5.55
CA LYS A 131 3.47 6.36 4.35
C LYS A 131 3.09 4.89 4.22
N ILE A 132 3.99 3.96 4.53
CA ILE A 132 3.68 2.53 4.54
C ILE A 132 2.60 2.20 5.58
N ARG A 133 2.65 2.80 6.77
CA ARG A 133 1.60 2.62 7.79
C ARG A 133 0.25 3.17 7.33
N VAL A 134 0.23 4.35 6.74
CA VAL A 134 -1.01 4.95 6.18
C VAL A 134 -1.62 4.03 5.12
N MET A 135 -0.80 3.40 4.27
CA MET A 135 -1.29 2.37 3.35
C MET A 135 -1.91 1.19 4.08
N GLY A 136 -1.27 0.68 5.14
CA GLY A 136 -1.82 -0.39 5.96
C GLY A 136 -3.19 -0.04 6.54
N GLU A 137 -3.30 1.10 7.21
CA GLU A 137 -4.53 1.60 7.83
C GLU A 137 -5.66 1.84 6.79
N CYS A 138 -5.30 2.28 5.58
CA CYS A 138 -6.24 2.52 4.49
C CYS A 138 -7.00 1.25 4.07
N PHE A 139 -6.35 0.09 4.09
CA PHE A 139 -6.94 -1.19 3.69
C PHE A 139 -7.47 -2.02 4.86
N GLU A 140 -6.90 -1.87 6.07
CA GLU A 140 -7.30 -2.60 7.28
C GLU A 140 -8.78 -2.40 7.63
N ARG A 141 -9.34 -1.21 7.34
CA ARG A 141 -10.76 -0.91 7.58
C ARG A 141 -11.75 -1.79 6.80
N TYR A 142 -11.28 -2.54 5.80
CA TYR A 142 -12.10 -3.45 4.99
C TYR A 142 -11.95 -4.92 5.38
N GLU A 143 -10.99 -5.23 6.25
CA GLU A 143 -10.80 -6.57 6.74
C GLU A 143 -11.99 -6.99 7.58
N GLU A 144 -12.45 -8.22 7.36
CA GLU A 144 -13.44 -8.80 8.25
C GLU A 144 -12.75 -9.12 9.57
N PRO A 145 -13.37 -8.81 10.72
CA PRO A 145 -12.81 -9.19 12.01
C PRO A 145 -12.60 -10.70 11.99
N GLU A 146 -11.38 -11.14 12.29
CA GLU A 146 -11.08 -12.56 12.46
C GLU A 146 -12.11 -13.13 13.44
N LYS A 147 -12.97 -14.04 12.95
CA LYS A 147 -13.79 -14.85 13.84
C LYS A 147 -12.81 -15.71 14.61
N TYR A 148 -12.50 -15.31 15.84
CA TYR A 148 -11.85 -16.21 16.78
C TYR A 148 -12.67 -17.50 16.77
N PRO A 149 -12.04 -18.67 16.54
CA PRO A 149 -12.74 -19.92 16.77
C PRO A 149 -13.25 -19.85 18.20
N GLU A 150 -14.58 -19.93 18.39
CA GLU A 150 -15.14 -20.08 19.72
C GLU A 150 -14.42 -21.27 20.35
N ASP A 151 -13.66 -21.00 21.40
CA ASP A 151 -12.94 -22.02 22.14
C ASP A 151 -13.97 -23.06 22.55
N ASN A 152 -13.98 -24.21 21.87
CA ASN A 152 -14.79 -25.35 22.27
C ASN A 152 -14.45 -25.62 23.73
N GLU A 153 -15.46 -25.44 24.58
CA GLU A 153 -15.40 -25.56 26.02
C GLU A 153 -14.46 -26.70 26.42
N THR A 154 -13.41 -26.35 27.15
CA THR A 154 -12.50 -27.28 27.79
C THR A 154 -13.33 -28.26 28.62
N GLU A 155 -13.39 -29.53 28.19
CA GLU A 155 -13.87 -30.61 29.03
C GLU A 155 -13.13 -30.54 30.36
N VAL A 156 -13.86 -30.18 31.42
CA VAL A 156 -13.36 -30.17 32.79
C VAL A 156 -13.10 -31.62 33.18
N ILE A 157 -11.87 -32.08 33.01
CA ILE A 157 -11.41 -33.36 33.56
C ILE A 157 -11.40 -33.19 35.08
N THR A 158 -12.43 -33.71 35.73
CA THR A 158 -12.50 -33.79 37.19
C THR A 158 -11.45 -34.80 37.68
N PRO A 159 -10.60 -34.44 38.66
CA PRO A 159 -9.62 -35.37 39.20
C PRO A 159 -10.33 -36.48 39.98
N ARG A 160 -10.06 -37.74 39.60
CA ARG A 160 -10.43 -38.90 40.42
C ARG A 160 -9.66 -38.86 41.73
N THR A 161 -10.37 -38.70 42.83
CA THR A 161 -9.86 -38.92 44.17
C THR A 161 -9.43 -40.39 44.31
N LEU A 162 -8.19 -40.61 44.75
CA LEU A 162 -7.69 -41.92 45.19
C LEU A 162 -8.20 -42.26 46.59
#